data_AF-A0A7L4JUH8-F1
#
_entry.id   AF-A0A7L4JUH8-F1
#
_cell.length_a   1.000
_cell.length_b   1.000
_cell.length_c   1.000
_cell.angle_alpha   90.00
_cell.angle_beta   90.00
_cell.angle_gamma   90.00
#
_symmetry.space_group_name_H-M   'P 1'
#
loop_
_entity.id
_entity.type
_entity.pdbx_description
1 polymer ?
#
loop_
_entity_poly.entity_id
_entity_poly.type
_entity_poly.pdbx_seq_one_letter_code
_entity_poly.pdbx_strand_id
1 'polypeptide(L)'
;GGPGVMGCTEARRRCDWDSRCSLALGRYMTYCGKLFNGLRCTPECRAVIEDMLAVPKAVLLNDCVCDGLERPICESVKENMARLCFGADAGGNGAGSSGGSDGGAEEYYDEDYEEEPGPKGRDDAEDDAGAETGFAAQGDGAGRPAAALLLLPLLAAL
;
A
#
# COMPACT_ATOMS: atom_id res chain seq x y z
N GLY A 1 -12.21 -27.10 7.89
CA GLY A 1 -11.50 -25.81 7.78
C GLY A 1 -11.36 -25.26 9.18
N GLY A 2 -10.13 -25.00 9.64
CA GLY A 2 -9.93 -24.23 10.87
C GLY A 2 -10.53 -22.83 10.72
N PRO A 3 -10.64 -22.04 11.80
CA PRO A 3 -11.08 -20.65 11.72
C PRO A 3 -10.10 -19.91 10.80
N GLY A 4 -10.47 -19.82 9.53
CA GLY A 4 -9.60 -19.40 8.45
C GLY A 4 -9.45 -17.89 8.53
N VAL A 5 -8.20 -17.43 8.61
CA VAL A 5 -7.86 -16.01 8.46
C VAL A 5 -8.52 -15.49 7.18
N MET A 6 -9.30 -14.42 7.27
CA MET A 6 -10.03 -13.89 6.12
C MET A 6 -9.08 -13.16 5.18
N GLY A 7 -9.12 -13.48 3.88
CA GLY A 7 -8.38 -12.74 2.86
C GLY A 7 -8.97 -11.34 2.61
N CYS A 8 -8.13 -10.37 2.28
CA CYS A 8 -8.55 -8.98 2.05
C CYS A 8 -9.45 -8.84 0.81
N THR A 9 -9.26 -9.68 -0.19
CA THR A 9 -10.14 -9.75 -1.37
C THR A 9 -11.58 -10.03 -0.94
N GLU A 10 -11.76 -11.01 -0.05
CA GLU A 10 -13.07 -11.42 0.42
C GLU A 10 -13.66 -10.44 1.46
N ALA A 11 -12.83 -9.86 2.33
CA ALA A 11 -13.25 -8.79 3.23
C ALA A 11 -13.77 -7.58 2.43
N ARG A 12 -13.11 -7.22 1.32
CA ARG A 12 -13.56 -6.14 0.44
C ARG A 12 -14.88 -6.44 -0.23
N ARG A 13 -15.07 -7.65 -0.78
CA ARG A 13 -16.38 -8.07 -1.29
C ARG A 13 -17.49 -7.91 -0.26
N ARG A 14 -17.27 -8.35 0.99
CA ARG A 14 -18.27 -8.21 2.07
C ARG A 14 -18.57 -6.75 2.41
N CYS A 15 -17.58 -5.87 2.34
CA CYS A 15 -17.75 -4.43 2.54
C CYS A 15 -18.54 -3.80 1.39
N ASP A 16 -18.24 -4.17 0.15
CA ASP A 16 -18.91 -3.63 -1.04
C ASP A 16 -20.41 -3.95 -1.06
N TRP A 17 -20.81 -5.13 -0.56
CA TRP A 17 -22.22 -5.53 -0.40
C TRP A 17 -22.98 -4.75 0.69
N ASP A 18 -22.28 -3.96 1.51
CA ASP A 18 -22.87 -3.15 2.56
C ASP A 18 -22.77 -1.67 2.21
N SER A 19 -23.91 -0.98 2.06
CA SER A 19 -23.93 0.42 1.62
C SER A 19 -23.17 1.36 2.55
N ARG A 20 -23.17 1.09 3.86
CA ARG A 20 -22.46 1.92 4.84
C ARG A 20 -20.96 1.66 4.77
N CYS A 21 -20.55 0.41 4.64
CA CYS A 21 -19.14 0.05 4.48
C CYS A 21 -18.57 0.53 3.15
N SER A 22 -19.26 0.33 2.04
CA SER A 22 -18.80 0.76 0.72
C SER A 22 -18.64 2.28 0.62
N LEU A 23 -19.52 3.06 1.25
CA LEU A 23 -19.36 4.51 1.38
C LEU A 23 -18.12 4.89 2.20
N ALA A 24 -17.90 4.23 3.35
CA ALA A 24 -16.74 4.47 4.20
C ALA A 24 -15.44 4.13 3.46
N LEU A 25 -15.41 3.01 2.73
CA LEU A 25 -14.31 2.57 1.90
C LEU A 25 -14.03 3.56 0.74
N GLY A 26 -15.07 4.10 0.10
CA GLY A 26 -14.91 5.13 -0.92
C GLY A 26 -14.28 6.42 -0.38
N ARG A 27 -14.68 6.83 0.83
CA ARG A 27 -14.04 7.96 1.53
C ARG A 27 -12.58 7.63 1.85
N TYR A 28 -12.28 6.42 2.33
CA TYR A 28 -10.92 5.99 2.61
C TYR A 28 -10.03 6.10 1.37
N MET A 29 -10.48 5.59 0.23
CA MET A 29 -9.74 5.69 -1.03
C MET A 29 -9.50 7.14 -1.48
N THR A 30 -10.46 8.03 -1.21
CA THR A 30 -10.39 9.45 -1.62
C THR A 30 -9.44 10.26 -0.73
N TYR A 31 -9.56 10.12 0.59
CA TYR A 31 -8.83 10.97 1.55
C TYR A 31 -7.45 10.42 1.91
N CYS A 32 -7.22 9.10 1.77
CA CYS A 32 -5.97 8.46 2.14
C CYS A 32 -5.01 8.22 0.96
N GLY A 33 -5.24 8.81 -0.23
CA GLY A 33 -4.33 8.64 -1.37
C GLY A 33 -2.85 8.96 -1.06
N LYS A 34 -2.58 9.97 -0.22
CA LYS A 34 -1.20 10.30 0.23
C LYS A 34 -0.60 9.23 1.13
N LEU A 35 -1.42 8.56 1.93
CA LEU A 35 -1.02 7.42 2.76
C LEU A 35 -0.61 6.24 1.90
N PHE A 36 -1.40 5.92 0.85
CA PHE A 36 -1.14 4.77 -0.01
C PHE A 36 0.20 4.86 -0.74
N ASN A 37 0.60 6.09 -1.08
CA ASN A 37 1.89 6.39 -1.70
C ASN A 37 3.03 6.55 -0.66
N GLY A 38 2.79 6.28 0.62
CA GLY A 38 3.80 6.34 1.68
C GLY A 38 4.26 7.74 2.08
N LEU A 39 3.53 8.79 1.69
CA LEU A 39 3.96 10.19 1.92
C LEU A 39 3.69 10.66 3.35
N ARG A 40 2.43 10.63 3.80
CA ARG A 40 2.02 11.05 5.15
C ARG A 40 0.58 10.66 5.46
N CYS A 41 0.26 10.51 6.74
CA CYS A 41 -1.10 10.39 7.26
C CYS A 41 -1.68 11.80 7.50
N THR A 42 -2.60 12.26 6.64
CA THR A 42 -3.23 13.58 6.81
C THR A 42 -4.30 13.53 7.93
N PRO A 43 -4.66 14.67 8.55
CA PRO A 43 -5.74 14.69 9.54
C PRO A 43 -7.07 14.20 8.94
N GLU A 44 -7.35 14.50 7.67
CA GLU A 44 -8.56 14.03 6.99
C GLU A 44 -8.53 12.51 6.80
N CYS A 45 -7.39 11.94 6.40
CA CYS A 45 -7.24 10.49 6.29
C CYS A 45 -7.40 9.81 7.65
N ARG A 46 -6.81 10.37 8.72
CA ARG A 46 -6.93 9.84 10.09
C ARG A 46 -8.39 9.80 10.55
N ALA A 47 -9.14 10.88 10.35
CA ALA A 47 -10.57 10.93 10.67
C ALA A 47 -11.37 9.87 9.89
N VAL A 48 -11.02 9.62 8.62
CA VAL A 48 -11.69 8.59 7.82
C VAL A 48 -11.33 7.17 8.27
N ILE A 49 -10.10 6.93 8.74
CA ILE A 49 -9.71 5.65 9.35
C ILE A 49 -10.52 5.40 10.62
N GLU A 50 -10.68 6.40 11.48
CA GLU A 50 -11.52 6.31 12.68
C GLU A 50 -12.99 6.01 12.32
N ASP A 51 -13.54 6.72 11.33
CA ASP A 51 -14.89 6.47 10.80
C ASP A 51 -15.04 5.02 10.28
N MET A 52 -14.04 4.50 9.58
CA MET A 52 -14.03 3.11 9.09
C MET A 52 -14.03 2.10 10.24
N LEU A 53 -13.22 2.31 11.29
CA LEU A 53 -13.16 1.40 12.44
C LEU A 53 -14.47 1.36 13.24
N ALA A 54 -15.32 2.39 13.13
CA ALA A 54 -16.67 2.38 13.68
C ALA A 54 -17.70 1.58 12.84
N VAL A 55 -17.33 1.07 11.66
CA VAL A 55 -18.17 0.24 10.81
C VAL A 55 -17.76 -1.24 10.94
N PRO A 56 -18.59 -2.13 11.52
CA PRO A 56 -18.18 -3.51 11.84
C PRO A 56 -17.61 -4.31 10.66
N LYS A 57 -18.15 -4.12 9.46
CA LYS A 57 -17.65 -4.80 8.25
C LYS A 57 -16.32 -4.24 7.73
N ALA A 58 -16.00 -2.98 8.03
CA ALA A 58 -14.74 -2.37 7.64
C ALA A 58 -13.59 -2.78 8.58
N VAL A 59 -13.87 -3.14 9.84
CA VAL A 59 -12.86 -3.73 10.75
C VAL A 59 -12.24 -4.99 10.15
N LEU A 60 -13.03 -5.79 9.41
CA LEU A 60 -12.51 -6.96 8.70
C LEU A 60 -11.46 -6.62 7.62
N LEU A 61 -11.52 -5.41 7.04
CA LEU A 61 -10.50 -4.94 6.08
C LEU A 61 -9.18 -4.56 6.77
N ASN A 62 -9.23 -4.20 8.06
CA ASN A 62 -8.03 -3.92 8.84
C ASN A 62 -7.28 -5.23 9.16
N ASP A 63 -8.02 -6.26 9.58
CA ASP A 63 -7.45 -7.50 10.14
C ASP A 63 -7.23 -8.62 9.11
N CYS A 64 -7.66 -8.43 7.86
CA CYS A 64 -7.55 -9.45 6.82
C CYS A 64 -6.08 -9.81 6.50
N VAL A 65 -5.85 -10.92 5.81
CA VAL A 65 -4.54 -11.25 5.21
C VAL A 65 -4.53 -10.79 3.76
N CYS A 66 -3.49 -10.05 3.36
CA CYS A 66 -3.37 -9.61 1.98
C CYS A 66 -3.26 -10.82 1.05
N ASP A 67 -4.12 -10.88 0.04
CA ASP A 67 -4.23 -11.99 -0.91
C ASP A 67 -4.55 -11.47 -2.32
N GLY A 68 -4.52 -12.37 -3.31
CA GLY A 68 -4.85 -12.05 -4.71
C GLY A 68 -3.76 -11.28 -5.46
N LEU A 69 -4.14 -10.64 -6.57
CA LEU A 69 -3.23 -9.90 -7.45
C LEU A 69 -2.74 -8.59 -6.83
N GLU A 70 -3.57 -7.98 -5.97
CA GLU A 70 -3.28 -6.70 -5.33
C GLU A 70 -2.44 -6.84 -4.05
N ARG A 71 -1.93 -8.05 -3.77
CA ARG A 71 -1.20 -8.36 -2.53
C ARG A 71 -0.06 -7.38 -2.23
N PRO A 72 0.83 -7.02 -3.19
CA PRO A 72 1.92 -6.08 -2.91
C PRO A 72 1.42 -4.68 -2.52
N ILE A 73 0.33 -4.22 -3.15
CA ILE A 73 -0.27 -2.91 -2.85
C ILE A 73 -0.93 -2.95 -1.46
N CYS A 74 -1.66 -4.03 -1.15
CA CYS A 74 -2.29 -4.23 0.15
C CYS A 74 -1.27 -4.23 1.29
N GLU A 75 -0.16 -4.96 1.14
CA GLU A 75 0.91 -5.04 2.14
C GLU A 75 1.54 -3.65 2.35
N SER A 76 1.87 -2.94 1.26
CA SER A 76 2.42 -1.58 1.33
C SER A 76 1.47 -0.59 2.02
N VAL A 77 0.17 -0.62 1.69
CA VAL A 77 -0.83 0.26 2.33
C VAL A 77 -0.95 -0.03 3.82
N LYS A 78 -0.93 -1.30 4.24
CA LYS A 78 -0.97 -1.68 5.66
C LYS A 78 0.26 -1.21 6.41
N GLU A 79 1.44 -1.40 5.84
CA GLU A 79 2.69 -0.92 6.43
C GLU A 79 2.71 0.61 6.53
N ASN A 80 2.32 1.31 5.47
CA ASN A 80 2.20 2.77 5.46
C ASN A 80 1.22 3.27 6.53
N MET A 81 0.08 2.61 6.68
CA MET A 81 -0.91 2.94 7.72
C MET A 81 -0.32 2.77 9.12
N ALA A 82 0.31 1.63 9.39
CA ALA A 82 0.97 1.37 10.68
C ALA A 82 2.05 2.41 10.97
N ARG A 83 2.94 2.69 10.02
CA ARG A 83 4.08 3.61 10.21
C ARG A 83 3.66 5.08 10.30
N LEU A 84 2.78 5.54 9.40
CA LEU A 84 2.48 6.96 9.24
C LEU A 84 1.32 7.44 10.12
N CYS A 85 0.35 6.57 10.43
CA CYS A 85 -0.77 6.93 11.29
C CYS A 85 -0.56 6.50 12.75
N PHE A 86 0.18 5.42 13.01
CA PHE A 86 0.29 4.81 14.35
C PHE A 86 1.73 4.61 14.86
N GLY A 87 2.77 4.86 14.04
CA GLY A 87 4.18 4.83 14.44
C GLY A 87 4.54 5.99 15.37
N ALA A 88 5.74 5.94 15.96
CA ALA A 88 6.25 6.68 17.13
C ALA A 88 6.01 8.21 17.23
N ASP A 89 5.41 8.85 16.22
CA ASP A 89 5.15 10.29 16.15
C ASP A 89 3.69 10.60 15.75
N ALA A 90 2.72 9.73 16.07
CA ALA A 90 1.30 10.04 15.92
C ALA A 90 0.80 11.20 16.82
N GLY A 91 1.71 11.88 17.53
CA GLY A 91 1.50 13.14 18.21
C GLY A 91 2.16 14.31 17.47
N GLY A 92 1.36 15.11 16.77
CA GLY A 92 1.69 16.52 16.51
C GLY A 92 2.05 16.87 15.07
N ASN A 93 1.04 17.23 14.29
CA ASN A 93 1.20 18.32 13.33
C ASN A 93 1.31 19.63 14.14
N GLY A 94 2.43 19.81 14.84
CA GLY A 94 2.78 20.98 15.63
C GLY A 94 4.19 21.38 15.23
N ALA A 95 4.30 22.60 14.70
CA ALA A 95 5.54 23.17 14.22
C ALA A 95 6.71 23.04 15.23
N GLY A 96 7.88 22.65 14.69
CA GLY A 96 9.20 23.09 15.14
C GLY A 96 9.64 22.73 16.57
N SER A 97 10.64 21.86 16.67
CA SER A 97 11.85 22.17 17.46
C SER A 97 12.96 21.17 17.14
N SER A 98 13.99 21.67 16.48
CA SER A 98 15.34 21.16 16.62
C SER A 98 15.78 21.40 18.07
N GLY A 99 15.81 20.35 18.88
CA GLY A 99 16.53 20.28 20.15
C GLY A 99 16.86 18.81 20.34
N GLY A 100 18.08 18.34 20.18
CA GLY A 100 19.31 18.94 20.68
C GLY A 100 19.71 18.16 21.93
N SER A 101 20.72 17.31 21.74
CA SER A 101 21.71 16.90 22.74
C SER A 101 21.47 15.69 23.67
N ASP A 102 22.27 14.66 23.37
CA ASP A 102 23.39 14.13 24.17
C ASP A 102 23.15 13.31 25.45
N GLY A 103 23.70 12.08 25.42
CA GLY A 103 24.02 11.20 26.55
C GLY A 103 23.92 9.74 26.12
N GLY A 104 24.97 8.98 25.83
CA GLY A 104 26.30 8.92 26.45
C GLY A 104 26.36 7.70 27.38
N ALA A 105 27.36 6.83 27.15
CA ALA A 105 27.66 5.50 27.75
C ALA A 105 26.97 4.32 27.02
N GLU A 106 27.61 3.61 26.09
CA GLU A 106 28.85 2.81 26.21
C GLU A 106 28.72 1.78 27.34
N GLU A 107 28.15 0.59 27.06
CA GLU A 107 28.68 -0.63 27.66
C GLU A 107 28.87 -1.70 26.58
N TYR A 108 30.14 -1.96 26.35
CA TYR A 108 30.74 -2.95 25.48
C TYR A 108 30.57 -4.31 26.16
N TYR A 109 29.74 -5.21 25.63
CA TYR A 109 29.79 -6.62 26.02
C TYR A 109 30.83 -7.31 25.16
N ASP A 110 31.99 -7.48 25.76
CA ASP A 110 33.10 -8.33 25.35
C ASP A 110 32.70 -9.78 25.64
N GLU A 111 32.49 -10.59 24.61
CA GLU A 111 32.49 -12.05 24.74
C GLU A 111 33.38 -12.62 23.63
N ASP A 112 34.63 -12.88 24.02
CA ASP A 112 35.66 -13.59 23.27
C ASP A 112 35.09 -14.81 22.53
N TYR A 113 35.13 -14.78 21.20
CA TYR A 113 35.03 -15.99 20.38
C TYR A 113 36.35 -16.20 19.64
N GLU A 114 36.87 -17.40 19.82
CA GLU A 114 38.23 -17.86 19.56
C GLU A 114 38.74 -17.62 18.13
N GLU A 115 40.02 -17.25 18.07
CA GLU A 115 40.80 -17.00 16.86
C GLU A 115 41.19 -18.32 16.16
N GLU A 116 40.74 -18.52 14.93
CA GLU A 116 41.23 -19.57 14.02
C GLU A 116 42.00 -18.92 12.83
N PRO A 117 43.27 -19.30 12.57
CA PRO A 117 44.13 -18.57 11.64
C PRO A 117 44.09 -19.07 10.17
N GLY A 118 43.60 -18.19 9.27
CA GLY A 118 44.07 -17.91 7.89
C GLY A 118 44.02 -19.01 6.79
N PRO A 119 44.48 -18.76 5.54
CA PRO A 119 44.91 -17.49 4.92
C PRO A 119 44.40 -17.20 3.48
N LYS A 120 44.54 -15.91 3.09
CA LYS A 120 44.90 -15.33 1.77
C LYS A 120 44.17 -15.75 0.47
N GLY A 121 43.23 -14.88 0.05
CA GLY A 121 43.37 -13.94 -1.08
C GLY A 121 43.67 -14.47 -2.49
N ARG A 122 42.84 -14.10 -3.48
CA ARG A 122 43.31 -13.74 -4.82
C ARG A 122 42.23 -13.07 -5.71
N ASP A 123 42.55 -11.85 -6.13
CA ASP A 123 42.34 -11.14 -7.40
C ASP A 123 41.35 -11.65 -8.48
N ASP A 124 40.60 -10.67 -9.01
CA ASP A 124 40.17 -10.44 -10.40
C ASP A 124 39.29 -11.45 -11.15
N ALA A 125 38.13 -10.98 -11.64
CA ALA A 125 37.66 -11.23 -13.00
C ALA A 125 36.49 -10.28 -13.36
N GLU A 126 36.81 -9.34 -14.24
CA GLU A 126 35.86 -8.69 -15.15
C GLU A 126 35.38 -9.72 -16.19
N ASP A 127 34.09 -9.73 -16.52
CA ASP A 127 33.48 -10.34 -17.71
C ASP A 127 32.11 -9.63 -17.88
N ASP A 128 31.99 -8.61 -18.74
CA ASP A 128 31.78 -8.63 -20.19
C ASP A 128 30.45 -9.28 -20.66
N ALA A 129 29.93 -8.71 -21.76
CA ALA A 129 28.90 -9.22 -22.65
C ALA A 129 27.41 -9.10 -22.23
N GLY A 130 26.85 -7.91 -22.53
CA GLY A 130 25.87 -7.72 -23.61
C GLY A 130 24.66 -8.65 -23.74
N ALA A 131 23.46 -8.07 -23.74
CA ALA A 131 22.37 -8.49 -24.61
C ALA A 131 21.33 -7.37 -24.76
N GLU A 132 21.45 -6.64 -25.86
CA GLU A 132 20.38 -5.80 -26.38
C GLU A 132 19.26 -6.72 -26.89
N THR A 133 18.08 -6.68 -26.28
CA THR A 133 16.88 -7.26 -26.88
C THR A 133 15.93 -6.14 -27.21
N GLY A 134 16.06 -5.65 -28.44
CA GLY A 134 15.06 -4.80 -29.07
C GLY A 134 13.71 -5.48 -29.01
N PHE A 135 12.75 -4.83 -28.36
CA PHE A 135 11.36 -5.25 -28.40
C PHE A 135 10.81 -4.93 -29.79
N ALA A 136 10.48 -6.00 -30.53
CA ALA A 136 9.79 -5.92 -31.80
C ALA A 136 8.43 -5.22 -31.62
N ALA A 137 8.27 -4.08 -32.27
CA ALA A 137 6.97 -3.47 -32.49
C ALA A 137 6.23 -4.24 -33.60
N GLN A 138 5.43 -5.23 -33.21
CA GLN A 138 4.23 -5.64 -33.95
C GLN A 138 3.06 -5.00 -33.19
N GLY A 139 2.23 -4.14 -33.78
CA GLY A 139 1.48 -4.40 -35.00
C GLY A 139 0.12 -4.94 -34.59
N ASP A 140 -0.93 -4.13 -34.75
CA ASP A 140 -2.24 -4.50 -35.32
C ASP A 140 -3.40 -3.69 -34.75
N GLY A 141 -4.08 -3.02 -35.70
CA GLY A 141 -5.23 -2.18 -35.44
C GLY A 141 -6.49 -2.98 -35.14
N ALA A 142 -7.40 -2.32 -34.43
CA ALA A 142 -8.81 -2.70 -34.41
C ALA A 142 -9.64 -1.41 -34.45
N GLY A 143 -10.30 -1.19 -35.58
CA GLY A 143 -11.20 -0.09 -35.83
C GLY A 143 -12.33 -0.03 -34.82
N ARG A 144 -12.68 1.18 -34.39
CA ARG A 144 -13.86 1.45 -33.56
C ARG A 144 -15.06 1.66 -34.48
N PRO A 145 -16.15 0.90 -34.37
CA PRO A 145 -17.38 1.24 -35.05
C PRO A 145 -17.96 2.52 -34.44
N ALA A 146 -18.26 3.50 -35.30
CA ALA A 146 -18.98 4.70 -34.93
C ALA A 146 -20.37 4.32 -34.41
N ALA A 147 -20.66 4.66 -33.15
CA ALA A 147 -21.97 4.53 -32.58
C ALA A 147 -22.94 5.48 -33.31
N ALA A 148 -23.87 4.91 -34.08
CA ALA A 148 -24.97 5.64 -34.67
C ALA A 148 -25.93 6.07 -33.55
N LEU A 149 -25.95 7.37 -33.24
CA LEU A 149 -26.96 8.00 -32.41
C LEU A 149 -28.29 8.01 -33.17
N LEU A 150 -29.16 7.05 -32.88
CA LEU A 150 -30.55 7.09 -33.30
C LEU A 150 -31.30 8.08 -32.41
N LEU A 151 -31.47 9.30 -32.92
CA LEU A 151 -32.41 10.29 -32.40
C LEU A 151 -33.85 9.75 -32.59
N LEU A 152 -34.49 9.33 -31.50
CA LEU A 152 -35.94 9.12 -31.49
C LEU A 152 -36.64 10.50 -31.45
N PRO A 153 -37.51 10.84 -32.40
CA PRO A 153 -38.36 12.01 -32.26
C PRO A 153 -39.48 11.71 -31.27
N LEU A 154 -39.63 12.60 -30.28
CA LEU A 154 -40.84 12.73 -29.48
C LEU A 154 -42.04 12.88 -30.42
N LEU A 155 -42.95 11.91 -30.38
CA LEU A 155 -44.32 12.11 -30.86
C LEU A 155 -45.22 12.28 -29.65
N ALA A 156 -45.52 13.55 -29.39
CA ALA A 156 -46.70 13.97 -28.67
C ALA A 156 -47.94 13.61 -29.49
N ALA A 157 -48.95 12.98 -28.86
CA ALA A 157 -50.35 13.14 -29.23
C ALA A 157 -51.27 12.55 -28.14
N LEU A 158 -51.99 13.48 -27.49
CA LEU A 158 -53.32 13.40 -26.86
C LEU A 158 -53.65 12.25 -25.89
#